data_AF-A0A0N1JNZ8-F1
#
_entry.id   AF-A0A0N1JNZ8-F1
#
_cell.length_a   1.000
_cell.length_b   1.000
_cell.length_c   1.000
_cell.angle_alpha   90.00
_cell.angle_beta   90.00
_cell.angle_gamma   90.00
#
_symmetry.space_group_name_H-M   'P 1'
#
loop_
_entity.id
_entity.type
_entity.pdbx_description
1 polymer ?
#
loop_
_entity_poly.entity_id
_entity_poly.type
_entity_poly.pdbx_seq_one_letter_code
_entity_poly.pdbx_strand_id
1 'polypeptide(L)'
;MLDPSSNDEKSTVETSPPDLDALLNPQSQATAKVTDIRSQLLSGVGHTVGFRGGMAARGHELVDGLNSRQPALDAMYKFGPMIAKNGTLPPVIVEARDLAAFTPDQIRTANRVYKIEREERFVSVPPTWRDYLYVGLPVRQSVDLPAFEARPQDDDEERIWKKAVREGWADGYKQADAILEANFHRLTRDYTGMHLYSTLLQADMITTTRVAESQQTVTGDSKQLMLGDKLRRVTDKAQFVTDPGKWRPSVKKEAAKPNPVVAPTAPVPAK
;
A
#
# COMPACT_ATOMS: atom_id res chain seq x y z
N MET A 1 -55.00 1.16 -59.54
CA MET A 1 -54.77 -0.28 -59.71
C MET A 1 -53.98 -0.46 -60.98
N LEU A 2 -52.67 -0.71 -60.86
CA LEU A 2 -51.76 -1.29 -61.86
C LEU A 2 -50.30 -1.11 -61.36
N ASP A 3 -49.71 -2.22 -60.95
CA ASP A 3 -48.29 -2.57 -61.16
C ASP A 3 -48.32 -3.73 -62.17
N PRO A 4 -47.32 -3.93 -63.07
CA PRO A 4 -46.01 -4.46 -62.64
C PRO A 4 -44.75 -4.17 -63.53
N SER A 5 -43.58 -4.54 -62.97
CA SER A 5 -42.34 -5.07 -63.60
C SER A 5 -41.26 -4.15 -64.24
N SER A 6 -40.12 -4.12 -63.54
CA SER A 6 -38.69 -4.25 -63.94
C SER A 6 -38.18 -3.81 -65.32
N ASN A 7 -37.09 -3.02 -65.35
CA ASN A 7 -35.73 -3.55 -65.64
C ASN A 7 -34.60 -2.51 -65.46
N ASP A 8 -33.40 -3.03 -65.18
CA ASP A 8 -32.09 -2.36 -65.04
C ASP A 8 -31.65 -1.46 -66.20
N GLU A 9 -30.91 -0.39 -65.88
CA GLU A 9 -29.79 0.08 -66.71
C GLU A 9 -28.63 0.59 -65.82
N LYS A 10 -27.58 -0.24 -65.75
CA LYS A 10 -26.20 0.11 -65.38
C LYS A 10 -25.56 0.82 -66.58
N SER A 11 -24.80 1.91 -66.33
CA SER A 11 -23.55 2.35 -67.00
C SER A 11 -23.29 3.82 -66.64
N THR A 12 -22.12 4.34 -66.29
CA THR A 12 -20.73 3.87 -66.18
C THR A 12 -19.99 5.02 -65.49
N VAL A 13 -19.33 4.78 -64.34
CA VAL A 13 -18.41 5.77 -63.76
C VAL A 13 -17.07 5.60 -64.48
N GLU A 14 -16.81 6.44 -65.49
CA GLU A 14 -15.47 6.63 -66.03
C GLU A 14 -14.57 7.17 -64.91
N THR A 15 -13.72 6.30 -64.36
CA THR A 15 -12.65 6.70 -63.45
C THR A 15 -11.41 6.95 -64.31
N SER A 16 -11.16 8.23 -64.62
CA SER A 16 -9.84 8.62 -65.15
C SER A 16 -8.75 8.34 -64.09
N PRO A 17 -7.54 7.91 -64.48
CA PRO A 17 -6.44 7.71 -63.55
C PRO A 17 -6.09 9.02 -62.83
N PRO A 18 -5.71 8.97 -61.53
CA PRO A 18 -5.29 10.15 -60.79
C PRO A 18 -4.04 10.76 -61.44
N ASP A 19 -4.02 12.10 -61.53
CA ASP A 19 -2.89 12.87 -62.06
C ASP A 19 -1.63 12.67 -61.20
N LEU A 20 -0.45 12.79 -61.80
CA LEU A 20 0.84 12.54 -61.15
C LEU A 20 1.01 13.44 -59.91
N ASP A 21 0.51 14.68 -59.96
CA ASP A 21 0.51 15.62 -58.83
C ASP A 21 -0.37 15.13 -57.65
N ALA A 22 -1.47 14.43 -57.94
CA ALA A 22 -2.35 13.86 -56.90
C ALA A 22 -1.74 12.61 -56.24
N LEU A 23 -0.85 11.90 -56.94
CA LEU A 23 -0.07 10.78 -56.39
C LEU A 23 1.18 11.26 -55.63
N LEU A 24 1.76 12.39 -56.03
CA LEU A 24 2.92 12.99 -55.36
C LEU A 24 2.54 13.69 -54.05
N ASN A 25 1.33 14.22 -53.93
CA ASN A 25 0.80 14.82 -52.70
C ASN A 25 -0.57 14.24 -52.32
N PRO A 26 -0.62 13.03 -51.72
CA PRO A 26 -1.87 12.52 -51.18
C PRO A 26 -2.33 13.42 -50.03
N GLN A 27 -3.55 13.96 -50.10
CA GLN A 27 -4.17 14.64 -48.94
C GLN A 27 -4.37 13.63 -47.82
N SER A 28 -3.39 13.60 -46.92
CA SER A 28 -3.33 12.69 -45.80
C SER A 28 -4.13 13.26 -44.62
N GLN A 29 -5.26 12.63 -44.29
CA GLN A 29 -5.83 12.74 -42.93
C GLN A 29 -4.95 12.01 -41.89
N ALA A 30 -3.88 11.33 -42.31
CA ALA A 30 -2.97 10.62 -41.41
C ALA A 30 -2.02 11.58 -40.68
N THR A 31 -1.75 12.78 -41.19
CA THR A 31 -0.90 13.76 -40.48
C THR A 31 -1.55 14.17 -39.14
N ALA A 32 -2.86 14.43 -39.13
CA ALA A 32 -3.59 14.73 -37.89
C ALA A 32 -3.59 13.53 -36.91
N LYS A 33 -3.83 12.30 -37.40
CA LYS A 33 -3.79 11.09 -36.55
C LYS A 33 -2.39 10.77 -36.00
N VAL A 34 -1.34 11.05 -36.77
CA VAL A 34 0.06 10.88 -36.32
C VAL A 34 0.41 11.92 -35.26
N THR A 35 -0.03 13.17 -35.42
CA THR A 35 0.09 14.21 -34.39
C THR A 35 -0.69 13.88 -33.11
N ASP A 36 -1.87 13.27 -33.23
CA ASP A 36 -2.65 12.80 -32.08
C ASP A 36 -1.96 11.66 -31.30
N ILE A 37 -1.40 10.67 -32.01
CA ILE A 37 -0.65 9.58 -31.35
C ILE A 37 0.62 10.13 -30.68
N ARG A 38 1.32 11.06 -31.34
CA ARG A 38 2.54 11.67 -30.81
C ARG A 38 2.26 12.55 -29.59
N SER A 39 1.19 13.33 -29.61
CA SER A 39 0.76 14.13 -28.46
C SER A 39 0.35 13.26 -27.26
N GLN A 40 -0.35 12.14 -27.50
CA GLN A 40 -0.67 11.15 -26.46
C GLN A 40 0.60 10.51 -25.88
N LEU A 41 1.56 10.13 -26.73
CA LEU A 41 2.84 9.58 -26.30
C LEU A 41 3.62 10.60 -25.44
N LEU A 42 3.77 11.84 -25.91
CA LEU A 42 4.44 12.91 -25.18
C LEU A 42 3.75 13.21 -23.85
N SER A 43 2.41 13.19 -23.83
CA SER A 43 1.64 13.33 -22.59
C SER A 43 1.90 12.18 -21.63
N GLY A 44 1.85 10.92 -22.10
CA GLY A 44 2.10 9.75 -21.25
C GLY A 44 3.52 9.69 -20.69
N VAL A 45 4.52 9.98 -21.53
CA VAL A 45 5.94 10.02 -21.10
C VAL A 45 6.17 11.21 -20.17
N GLY A 46 5.63 12.39 -20.50
CA GLY A 46 5.72 13.59 -19.67
C GLY A 46 5.10 13.39 -18.30
N HIS A 47 3.89 12.80 -18.25
CA HIS A 47 3.22 12.44 -17.00
C HIS A 47 4.06 11.45 -16.19
N THR A 48 4.59 10.39 -16.82
CA THR A 48 5.44 9.40 -16.11
C THR A 48 6.69 10.02 -15.51
N VAL A 49 7.37 10.90 -16.25
CA VAL A 49 8.58 11.60 -15.79
C VAL A 49 8.24 12.57 -14.67
N GLY A 50 7.18 13.37 -14.85
CA GLY A 50 6.66 14.25 -13.81
C GLY A 50 6.29 13.50 -12.54
N PHE A 51 5.59 12.38 -12.67
CA PHE A 51 5.15 11.51 -11.57
C PHE A 51 6.33 10.97 -10.77
N ARG A 52 7.34 10.42 -11.43
CA ARG A 52 8.58 9.96 -10.76
C ARG A 52 9.30 11.13 -10.07
N GLY A 53 9.37 12.29 -10.73
CA GLY A 53 9.93 13.52 -10.18
C GLY A 53 9.22 13.97 -8.90
N GLY A 54 7.91 14.10 -8.97
CA GLY A 54 7.07 14.53 -7.86
C GLY A 54 7.11 13.55 -6.69
N MET A 55 7.04 12.25 -6.97
CA MET A 55 7.18 11.23 -5.93
C MET A 55 8.54 11.30 -5.23
N ALA A 56 9.64 11.47 -5.96
CA ALA A 56 10.99 11.55 -5.38
C ALA A 56 11.14 12.80 -4.51
N ALA A 57 10.75 13.97 -5.04
CA ALA A 57 10.78 15.23 -4.30
C ALA A 57 9.96 15.16 -3.01
N ARG A 58 8.70 14.70 -3.12
CA ARG A 58 7.83 14.52 -1.95
C ARG A 58 8.38 13.47 -0.99
N GLY A 59 8.93 12.38 -1.48
CA GLY A 59 9.56 11.33 -0.68
C GLY A 59 10.69 11.88 0.20
N HIS A 60 11.53 12.78 -0.34
CA HIS A 60 12.55 13.48 0.45
C HIS A 60 11.96 14.37 1.54
N GLU A 61 10.99 15.23 1.19
CA GLU A 61 10.31 16.10 2.16
C GLU A 61 9.70 15.30 3.33
N LEU A 62 9.06 14.18 3.01
CA LEU A 62 8.44 13.30 4.00
C LEU A 62 9.48 12.67 4.92
N VAL A 63 10.59 12.17 4.39
CA VAL A 63 11.66 11.58 5.21
C VAL A 63 12.32 12.61 6.11
N ASP A 64 12.57 13.82 5.62
CA ASP A 64 13.08 14.91 6.46
C ASP A 64 12.09 15.29 7.56
N GLY A 65 10.80 15.30 7.24
CA GLY A 65 9.71 15.44 8.20
C GLY A 65 9.68 14.32 9.25
N LEU A 66 9.97 13.08 8.88
CA LEU A 66 10.06 11.97 9.84
C LEU A 66 11.31 12.08 10.72
N ASN A 67 12.45 12.45 10.13
CA ASN A 67 13.72 12.60 10.83
C ASN A 67 13.68 13.73 11.87
N SER A 68 13.06 14.86 11.54
CA SER A 68 12.85 15.94 12.51
C SER A 68 11.99 15.52 13.71
N ARG A 69 11.13 14.49 13.55
CA ARG A 69 10.26 13.93 14.59
C ARG A 69 10.79 12.64 15.20
N GLN A 70 12.03 12.26 14.89
CA GLN A 70 12.65 11.03 15.35
C GLN A 70 12.50 10.79 16.86
N PRO A 71 12.77 11.76 17.77
CA PRO A 71 12.66 11.51 19.21
C PRO A 71 11.25 11.09 19.65
N ALA A 72 10.21 11.68 19.05
CA ALA A 72 8.83 11.33 19.34
C ALA A 72 8.48 9.93 18.81
N LEU A 73 8.91 9.61 17.58
CA LEU A 73 8.67 8.30 16.97
C LEU A 73 9.43 7.18 17.73
N ASP A 74 10.66 7.43 18.15
CA ASP A 74 11.45 6.50 18.98
C ASP A 74 10.80 6.28 20.37
N ALA A 75 10.17 7.32 20.92
CA ALA A 75 9.45 7.22 22.20
C ALA A 75 8.12 6.45 22.07
N MET A 76 7.38 6.64 20.98
CA MET A 76 6.08 6.02 20.74
C MET A 76 6.18 4.55 20.32
N TYR A 77 7.12 4.21 19.43
CA TYR A 77 7.22 2.88 18.80
C TYR A 77 8.42 2.10 19.31
N LYS A 78 8.34 1.59 20.54
CA LYS A 78 9.41 0.81 21.18
C LYS A 78 9.21 -0.69 20.97
N PHE A 79 9.89 -1.27 19.98
CA PHE A 79 9.84 -2.70 19.71
C PHE A 79 10.75 -3.54 20.59
N GLY A 80 11.84 -2.96 21.11
CA GLY A 80 12.82 -3.68 21.94
C GLY A 80 12.20 -4.47 23.10
N PRO A 81 11.36 -3.85 23.95
CA PRO A 81 10.70 -4.55 25.06
C PRO A 81 9.72 -5.65 24.64
N MET A 82 9.28 -5.67 23.37
CA MET A 82 8.35 -6.69 22.87
C MET A 82 9.05 -7.96 22.40
N ILE A 83 10.38 -7.95 22.26
CA ILE A 83 11.13 -9.16 21.90
C ILE A 83 11.08 -10.14 23.06
N ALA A 84 10.64 -11.36 22.76
CA ALA A 84 10.62 -12.42 23.76
C ALA A 84 12.06 -12.83 24.15
N LYS A 85 12.22 -13.37 25.36
CA LYS A 85 13.55 -13.75 25.91
C LYS A 85 14.34 -14.71 25.02
N ASN A 86 13.63 -15.49 24.19
CA ASN A 86 14.17 -16.42 23.21
C ASN A 86 14.69 -15.72 21.91
N GLY A 87 14.58 -14.39 21.80
CA GLY A 87 14.99 -13.61 20.64
C GLY A 87 13.96 -13.56 19.49
N THR A 88 12.72 -14.02 19.70
CA THR A 88 11.67 -13.93 18.70
C THR A 88 10.87 -12.64 18.84
N LEU A 89 10.58 -12.01 17.71
CA LEU A 89 9.55 -10.98 17.64
C LEU A 89 8.17 -11.66 17.69
N PRO A 90 7.24 -11.19 18.53
CA PRO A 90 5.91 -11.79 18.67
C PRO A 90 5.10 -11.70 17.37
N PRO A 91 4.08 -12.57 17.22
CA PRO A 91 3.16 -12.48 16.11
C PRO A 91 2.34 -11.18 16.18
N VAL A 92 1.88 -10.73 15.02
CA VAL A 92 0.97 -9.59 14.91
C VAL A 92 -0.47 -10.12 14.88
N ILE A 93 -1.26 -9.71 15.87
CA ILE A 93 -2.67 -10.06 15.96
C ILE A 93 -3.54 -8.86 15.58
N VAL A 94 -4.53 -9.09 14.73
CA VAL A 94 -5.57 -8.10 14.44
C VAL A 94 -6.86 -8.49 15.14
N GLU A 95 -7.58 -7.50 15.68
CA GLU A 95 -8.91 -7.64 16.27
C GLU A 95 -9.92 -6.98 15.33
N ALA A 96 -11.00 -7.70 15.03
CA ALA A 96 -12.21 -7.15 14.44
C ALA A 96 -13.34 -7.26 15.45
N ARG A 97 -14.15 -6.20 15.56
CA ARG A 97 -15.31 -6.13 16.47
C ARG A 97 -16.60 -6.09 15.68
N ASP A 98 -17.66 -6.62 16.27
CA ASP A 98 -19.04 -6.53 15.76
C ASP A 98 -19.17 -6.99 14.29
N LEU A 99 -18.58 -8.14 13.97
CA LEU A 99 -18.66 -8.71 12.64
C LEU A 99 -20.01 -9.40 12.43
N ALA A 100 -20.62 -9.13 11.28
CA ALA A 100 -21.78 -9.84 10.79
C ALA A 100 -21.49 -10.36 9.38
N ALA A 101 -21.57 -11.67 9.21
CA ALA A 101 -21.52 -12.33 7.91
C ALA A 101 -22.94 -12.78 7.54
N PHE A 102 -23.36 -12.44 6.32
CA PHE A 102 -24.69 -12.74 5.80
C PHE A 102 -24.55 -13.69 4.61
N THR A 103 -25.24 -14.82 4.66
CA THR A 103 -25.58 -15.65 3.50
C THR A 103 -27.10 -15.59 3.30
N PRO A 104 -27.64 -16.01 2.15
CA PRO A 104 -29.09 -15.96 1.90
C PRO A 104 -29.94 -16.69 2.96
N ASP A 105 -29.36 -17.66 3.65
CA ASP A 105 -29.98 -18.57 4.61
C ASP A 105 -29.42 -18.48 6.04
N GLN A 106 -28.32 -17.76 6.27
CA GLN A 106 -27.66 -17.70 7.58
C GLN A 106 -27.10 -16.31 7.89
N ILE A 107 -27.25 -15.89 9.15
CA ILE A 107 -26.55 -14.74 9.72
C ILE A 107 -25.61 -15.25 10.80
N ARG A 108 -24.32 -14.92 10.70
CA ARG A 108 -23.32 -15.21 11.72
C ARG A 108 -22.75 -13.91 12.27
N THR A 109 -23.00 -13.66 13.55
CA THR A 109 -22.44 -12.51 14.27
C THR A 109 -21.32 -12.94 15.21
N ALA A 110 -20.32 -12.08 15.37
CA ALA A 110 -19.24 -12.27 16.33
C ALA A 110 -18.85 -10.93 16.94
N ASN A 111 -18.90 -10.84 18.28
CA ASN A 111 -18.53 -9.61 18.99
C ASN A 111 -17.04 -9.28 18.80
N ARG A 112 -16.17 -10.32 18.75
CA ARG A 112 -14.73 -10.18 18.52
C ARG A 112 -14.18 -11.34 17.71
N VAL A 113 -13.31 -11.03 16.77
CA VAL A 113 -12.51 -12.01 16.02
C VAL A 113 -11.06 -11.60 16.08
N TYR A 114 -10.21 -12.51 16.55
CA TYR A 114 -8.76 -12.36 16.52
C TYR A 114 -8.19 -13.16 15.36
N LYS A 115 -7.22 -12.59 14.66
CA LYS A 115 -6.49 -13.27 13.59
C LYS A 115 -5.01 -12.97 13.72
N ILE A 116 -4.17 -14.00 13.56
CA ILE A 116 -2.73 -13.82 13.37
C ILE A 116 -2.53 -13.34 11.93
N GLU A 117 -2.16 -12.07 11.78
CA GLU A 117 -1.89 -11.45 10.49
C GLU A 117 -0.43 -11.67 10.07
N ARG A 118 0.47 -11.80 11.05
CA ARG A 118 1.86 -12.19 10.80
C ARG A 118 2.38 -13.07 11.91
N GLU A 119 3.02 -14.15 11.49
CA GLU A 119 3.69 -15.10 12.34
C GLU A 119 4.91 -14.49 13.05
N GLU A 120 5.29 -15.10 14.17
CA GLU A 120 6.55 -14.83 14.85
C GLU A 120 7.76 -15.13 13.96
N ARG A 121 8.86 -14.43 14.24
CA ARG A 121 10.14 -14.69 13.58
C ARG A 121 11.31 -14.32 14.46
N PHE A 122 12.45 -14.97 14.24
CA PHE A 122 13.70 -14.52 14.82
C PHE A 122 14.11 -13.18 14.21
N VAL A 123 14.56 -12.28 15.07
CA VAL A 123 15.15 -11.00 14.65
C VAL A 123 16.49 -10.84 15.35
N SER A 124 17.51 -10.42 14.60
CA SER A 124 18.83 -10.10 15.17
C SER A 124 18.83 -8.69 15.77
N VAL A 125 18.08 -7.77 15.15
CA VAL A 125 17.90 -6.39 15.60
C VAL A 125 16.40 -6.12 15.67
N PRO A 126 15.88 -5.51 16.75
CA PRO A 126 14.50 -5.09 16.82
C PRO A 126 14.14 -4.19 15.63
N PRO A 127 12.96 -4.36 15.01
CA PRO A 127 12.50 -3.39 14.03
C PRO A 127 12.31 -2.03 14.69
N THR A 128 12.37 -0.98 13.88
CA THR A 128 12.15 0.41 14.26
C THR A 128 11.05 0.99 13.39
N TRP A 129 10.54 2.18 13.72
CA TRP A 129 9.59 2.87 12.86
C TRP A 129 10.14 3.15 11.46
N ARG A 130 11.47 3.25 11.28
CA ARG A 130 12.10 3.48 9.96
C ARG A 130 11.89 2.30 9.02
N ASP A 131 11.96 1.08 9.56
CA ASP A 131 11.72 -0.17 8.81
C ASP A 131 10.29 -0.28 8.28
N TYR A 132 9.39 0.57 8.79
CA TYR A 132 8.00 0.67 8.34
C TYR A 132 7.77 1.89 7.45
N LEU A 133 8.16 3.08 7.93
CA LEU A 133 7.76 4.34 7.30
C LEU A 133 8.53 4.64 6.01
N TYR A 134 9.73 4.09 5.83
CA TYR A 134 10.52 4.30 4.61
C TYR A 134 10.19 3.33 3.47
N VAL A 135 9.41 2.29 3.74
CA VAL A 135 9.12 1.25 2.75
C VAL A 135 8.35 1.86 1.57
N GLY A 136 8.90 1.69 0.36
CA GLY A 136 8.24 2.17 -0.86
C GLY A 136 8.35 3.67 -1.12
N LEU A 137 8.95 4.46 -0.22
CA LEU A 137 9.25 5.87 -0.50
C LEU A 137 10.48 5.98 -1.42
N PRO A 138 10.41 6.71 -2.54
CA PRO A 138 11.54 6.85 -3.47
C PRO A 138 12.52 7.95 -3.01
N VAL A 139 13.21 7.71 -1.90
CA VAL A 139 14.15 8.67 -1.27
C VAL A 139 15.53 8.71 -1.95
N ARG A 140 15.77 7.84 -2.95
CA ARG A 140 17.07 7.70 -3.61
C ARG A 140 16.96 7.56 -5.12
N GLN A 141 15.78 7.81 -5.69
CA GLN A 141 15.58 7.64 -7.12
C GLN A 141 16.01 8.92 -7.85
N SER A 142 17.08 8.82 -8.64
CA SER A 142 17.36 9.80 -9.69
C SER A 142 16.30 9.62 -10.78
N VAL A 143 15.69 10.73 -11.21
CA VAL A 143 14.74 10.71 -12.32
C VAL A 143 15.50 10.97 -13.61
N ASP A 144 15.73 9.89 -14.35
CA ASP A 144 16.36 10.00 -15.66
C ASP A 144 15.37 10.63 -16.66
N LEU A 145 15.86 11.62 -17.39
CA LEU A 145 15.11 12.21 -18.50
C LEU A 145 14.90 11.16 -19.59
N PRO A 146 13.77 11.19 -20.30
CA PRO A 146 13.49 10.21 -21.34
C PRO A 146 14.51 10.34 -22.49
N ALA A 147 14.59 9.26 -23.27
CA ALA A 147 15.39 9.20 -24.49
C ALA A 147 15.11 10.42 -25.37
N PHE A 148 16.12 10.89 -26.09
CA PHE A 148 16.06 12.14 -26.86
C PHE A 148 14.88 12.20 -27.84
N GLU A 149 14.49 11.06 -28.40
CA GLU A 149 13.36 10.90 -29.33
C GLU A 149 11.99 11.15 -28.70
N ALA A 150 11.86 10.99 -27.38
CA ALA A 150 10.61 11.23 -26.63
C ALA A 150 10.57 12.63 -25.99
N ARG A 151 11.48 13.52 -26.40
CA ARG A 151 11.49 14.93 -25.97
C ARG A 151 10.70 15.79 -26.97
N PRO A 152 10.08 16.89 -26.50
CA PRO A 152 9.43 17.84 -27.39
C PRO A 152 10.39 18.40 -28.44
N GLN A 153 9.93 18.52 -29.68
CA GLN A 153 10.73 19.06 -30.78
C GLN A 153 10.24 20.45 -31.25
N ASP A 154 8.99 20.80 -30.95
CA ASP A 154 8.39 22.10 -31.26
C ASP A 154 7.69 22.72 -30.04
N ASP A 155 7.26 23.98 -30.17
CA ASP A 155 6.64 24.74 -29.08
C ASP A 155 5.26 24.19 -28.65
N ASP A 156 4.52 23.55 -29.57
CA ASP A 156 3.22 22.94 -29.27
C ASP A 156 3.36 21.65 -28.48
N GLU A 157 4.32 20.81 -28.85
CA GLU A 157 4.76 19.63 -28.12
C GLU A 157 5.32 20.02 -26.75
N GLU A 158 6.07 21.12 -26.65
CA GLU A 158 6.63 21.59 -25.39
C GLU A 158 5.53 21.99 -24.41
N ARG A 159 4.46 22.62 -24.90
CA ARG A 159 3.29 22.98 -24.10
C ARG A 159 2.56 21.74 -23.57
N ILE A 160 2.37 20.72 -24.41
CA ILE A 160 1.74 19.45 -24.03
C ILE A 160 2.60 18.74 -22.97
N TRP A 161 3.91 18.66 -23.20
CA TRP A 161 4.88 18.07 -22.29
C TRP A 161 4.88 18.77 -20.93
N LYS A 162 5.03 20.09 -20.90
CA LYS A 162 5.02 20.88 -19.65
C LYS A 162 3.72 20.69 -18.87
N LYS A 163 2.58 20.60 -19.56
CA LYS A 163 1.29 20.32 -18.91
C LYS A 163 1.28 18.92 -18.28
N ALA A 164 1.62 17.89 -19.06
CA ALA A 164 1.62 16.51 -18.59
C ALA A 164 2.60 16.28 -17.44
N VAL A 165 3.80 16.88 -17.49
CA VAL A 165 4.78 16.83 -16.40
C VAL A 165 4.24 17.45 -15.12
N ARG A 166 3.56 18.61 -15.19
CA ARG A 166 2.95 19.24 -14.01
C ARG A 166 1.85 18.39 -13.40
N GLU A 167 1.00 17.79 -14.24
CA GLU A 167 -0.06 16.87 -13.79
C GLU A 167 0.54 15.63 -13.14
N GLY A 168 1.50 14.98 -13.81
CA GLY A 168 2.24 13.85 -13.26
C GLY A 168 2.90 14.17 -11.93
N TRP A 169 3.55 15.32 -11.82
CA TRP A 169 4.21 15.77 -10.58
C TRP A 169 3.23 15.87 -9.41
N ALA A 170 2.06 16.48 -9.63
CA ALA A 170 1.03 16.60 -8.60
C ALA A 170 0.48 15.23 -8.17
N ASP A 171 0.28 14.31 -9.12
CA ASP A 171 -0.15 12.94 -8.82
C ASP A 171 0.93 12.15 -8.08
N GLY A 172 2.20 12.38 -8.40
CA GLY A 172 3.34 11.80 -7.69
C GLY A 172 3.41 12.25 -6.23
N TYR A 173 3.12 13.52 -5.94
CA TYR A 173 2.99 14.02 -4.57
C TYR A 173 1.91 13.27 -3.79
N LYS A 174 0.70 13.15 -4.38
CA LYS A 174 -0.41 12.42 -3.75
C LYS A 174 -0.06 10.95 -3.51
N GLN A 175 0.62 10.31 -4.46
CA GLN A 175 1.02 8.91 -4.31
C GLN A 175 2.03 8.72 -3.17
N ALA A 176 3.01 9.61 -3.04
CA ALA A 176 3.98 9.56 -1.95
C ALA A 176 3.30 9.74 -0.57
N ASP A 177 2.33 10.66 -0.47
CA ASP A 177 1.54 10.85 0.75
C ASP A 177 0.70 9.59 1.07
N ALA A 178 0.03 9.00 0.07
CA ALA A 178 -0.74 7.77 0.24
C ALA A 178 0.12 6.57 0.67
N ILE A 179 1.35 6.46 0.15
CA ILE A 179 2.33 5.45 0.59
C ILE A 179 2.67 5.65 2.07
N LEU A 180 2.96 6.88 2.48
CA LEU A 180 3.28 7.16 3.87
C LEU A 180 2.11 6.87 4.82
N GLU A 181 0.89 7.24 4.42
CA GLU A 181 -0.33 6.93 5.18
C GLU A 181 -0.52 5.42 5.35
N ALA A 182 -0.40 4.66 4.26
CA ALA A 182 -0.47 3.20 4.30
C ALA A 182 0.63 2.59 5.20
N ASN A 183 1.83 3.16 5.16
CA ASN A 183 2.93 2.74 6.03
C ASN A 183 2.64 3.01 7.51
N PHE A 184 2.03 4.15 7.84
CA PHE A 184 1.59 4.45 9.21
C PHE A 184 0.49 3.49 9.68
N HIS A 185 -0.48 3.17 8.83
CA HIS A 185 -1.50 2.17 9.14
C HIS A 185 -0.87 0.80 9.41
N ARG A 186 0.09 0.37 8.58
CA ARG A 186 0.83 -0.87 8.79
C ARG A 186 1.63 -0.87 10.09
N LEU A 187 2.38 0.21 10.36
CA LEU A 187 3.15 0.37 11.59
C LEU A 187 2.25 0.28 12.83
N THR A 188 1.16 1.04 12.82
CA THR A 188 0.23 1.11 13.95
C THR A 188 -0.48 -0.22 14.18
N ARG A 189 -0.96 -0.86 13.10
CA ARG A 189 -1.57 -2.20 13.17
C ARG A 189 -0.60 -3.23 13.73
N ASP A 190 0.63 -3.24 13.24
CA ASP A 190 1.61 -4.22 13.67
C ASP A 190 2.06 -4.01 15.12
N TYR A 191 2.32 -2.76 15.50
CA TYR A 191 2.72 -2.40 16.86
C TYR A 191 1.61 -2.71 17.87
N THR A 192 0.38 -2.29 17.59
CA THR A 192 -0.78 -2.59 18.46
C THR A 192 -1.09 -4.08 18.48
N GLY A 193 -0.91 -4.80 17.37
CA GLY A 193 -1.10 -6.24 17.30
C GLY A 193 -0.10 -7.05 18.11
N MET A 194 1.15 -6.59 18.23
CA MET A 194 2.14 -7.21 19.14
C MET A 194 1.79 -6.96 20.62
N HIS A 195 1.25 -5.78 20.96
CA HIS A 195 0.73 -5.51 22.31
C HIS A 195 -0.51 -6.35 22.63
N LEU A 196 -1.38 -6.54 21.64
CA LEU A 196 -2.56 -7.40 21.76
C LEU A 196 -2.15 -8.85 22.03
N TYR A 197 -1.11 -9.36 21.36
CA TYR A 197 -0.53 -10.67 21.68
C TYR A 197 -0.15 -10.79 23.16
N SER A 198 0.55 -9.81 23.73
CA SER A 198 0.89 -9.84 25.15
C SER A 198 -0.35 -9.86 26.06
N THR A 199 -1.40 -9.13 25.67
CA THR A 199 -2.66 -9.08 26.43
C THR A 199 -3.39 -10.43 26.37
N LEU A 200 -3.46 -11.06 25.19
CA LEU A 200 -4.09 -12.37 25.01
C LEU A 200 -3.30 -13.49 25.69
N LEU A 201 -1.97 -13.37 25.74
CA LEU A 201 -1.11 -14.31 26.43
C LEU A 201 -1.33 -14.24 27.96
N GLN A 202 -1.49 -13.05 28.52
CA GLN A 202 -1.85 -12.86 29.94
C GLN A 202 -3.23 -13.41 30.27
N ALA A 203 -4.14 -13.45 29.29
CA ALA A 203 -5.48 -14.00 29.43
C ALA A 203 -5.56 -15.50 29.11
N ASP A 204 -4.43 -16.17 28.86
CA ASP A 204 -4.35 -17.59 28.46
C ASP A 204 -5.18 -17.91 27.20
N MET A 205 -5.42 -16.92 26.34
CA MET A 205 -6.18 -17.06 25.08
C MET A 205 -5.30 -17.41 23.88
N ILE A 206 -3.97 -17.29 24.01
CA ILE A 206 -3.00 -17.68 23.00
C ILE A 206 -1.80 -18.36 23.65
N THR A 207 -1.26 -19.37 22.99
CA THR A 207 -0.03 -20.05 23.45
C THR A 207 1.22 -19.24 23.12
N THR A 208 2.28 -19.45 23.91
CA THR A 208 3.58 -18.83 23.66
C THR A 208 4.36 -19.59 22.58
N THR A 209 5.14 -18.87 21.78
CA THR A 209 6.11 -19.44 20.84
C THR A 209 7.18 -20.24 21.61
N ARG A 210 7.32 -21.53 21.29
CA ARG A 210 8.43 -22.34 21.81
C ARG A 210 9.58 -22.40 20.82
N VAL A 211 10.78 -22.24 21.36
CA VAL A 211 12.04 -22.33 20.62
C VAL A 211 12.87 -23.43 21.26
N ALA A 212 13.36 -24.37 20.44
CA ALA A 212 14.38 -25.31 20.85
C ALA A 212 15.77 -24.75 20.51
N GLU A 213 16.72 -24.91 21.42
CA GLU A 213 18.13 -24.60 21.24
C GLU A 213 18.92 -25.91 21.24
N SER A 214 19.75 -26.11 20.22
CA SER A 214 20.75 -27.18 20.15
C SER A 214 22.12 -26.54 20.11
N GLN A 215 23.02 -26.97 21.00
CA GLN A 215 24.39 -26.49 21.05
C GLN A 215 25.34 -27.64 20.70
N GLN A 216 26.23 -27.40 19.74
CA GLN A 216 27.31 -28.30 19.36
C GLN A 216 28.64 -27.61 19.65
N THR A 217 29.53 -28.29 20.39
CA THR A 217 30.81 -27.70 20.81
C THR A 217 31.74 -27.50 19.63
N VAL A 218 31.68 -28.37 18.63
CA VAL A 218 32.49 -28.31 17.40
C VAL A 218 31.66 -28.84 16.24
N THR A 219 31.52 -28.04 15.18
CA THR A 219 30.85 -28.42 13.93
C THR A 219 31.72 -27.94 12.77
N GLY A 220 31.91 -28.72 11.70
CA GLY A 220 32.77 -28.27 10.61
C GLY A 220 33.15 -29.33 9.60
N ASP A 221 33.83 -28.90 8.53
CA ASP A 221 34.46 -29.75 7.53
C ASP A 221 35.98 -29.50 7.47
N SER A 222 36.67 -30.10 6.50
CA SER A 222 38.13 -29.94 6.32
C SER A 222 38.61 -28.50 6.06
N LYS A 223 37.71 -27.57 5.72
CA LYS A 223 38.01 -26.18 5.36
C LYS A 223 37.42 -25.17 6.35
N GLN A 224 36.43 -25.55 7.16
CA GLN A 224 35.81 -24.65 8.13
C GLN A 224 35.45 -25.38 9.43
N LEU A 225 35.97 -24.87 10.55
CA LEU A 225 35.67 -25.33 11.89
C LEU A 225 34.88 -24.24 12.63
N MET A 226 33.69 -24.58 13.11
CA MET A 226 32.85 -23.76 13.98
C MET A 226 32.97 -24.29 15.40
N LEU A 227 33.33 -23.43 16.34
CA LEU A 227 33.36 -23.74 17.77
C LEU A 227 32.16 -23.08 18.45
N GLY A 228 31.47 -23.83 19.30
CA GLY A 228 30.30 -23.34 20.04
C GLY A 228 29.10 -22.99 19.16
N ASP A 229 28.85 -23.80 18.12
CA ASP A 229 27.70 -23.66 17.23
C ASP A 229 26.39 -23.82 18.01
N LYS A 230 25.49 -22.85 17.86
CA LYS A 230 24.19 -22.79 18.54
C LYS A 230 23.09 -22.62 17.51
N LEU A 231 22.31 -23.66 17.31
CA LEU A 231 21.14 -23.64 16.44
C LEU A 231 19.87 -23.42 17.27
N ARG A 232 19.14 -22.35 16.97
CA ARG A 232 17.81 -22.09 17.55
C ARG A 232 16.74 -22.21 16.49
N ARG A 233 15.67 -22.95 16.80
CA ARG A 233 14.54 -23.18 15.88
C ARG A 233 13.21 -23.02 16.61
N VAL A 234 12.26 -22.31 16.00
CA VAL A 234 10.86 -22.29 16.46
C VAL A 234 10.28 -23.68 16.25
N THR A 235 9.87 -24.33 17.34
CA THR A 235 9.26 -25.68 17.30
C THR A 235 7.75 -25.61 17.35
N ASP A 236 7.20 -24.79 18.24
CA ASP A 236 5.76 -24.55 18.34
C ASP A 236 5.48 -23.07 18.15
N LYS A 237 4.53 -22.77 17.26
CA LYS A 237 4.08 -21.42 17.04
C LYS A 237 2.99 -20.99 18.00
N ALA A 238 2.81 -19.70 18.15
CA ALA A 238 1.69 -19.11 18.87
C ALA A 238 0.36 -19.48 18.18
N GLN A 239 -0.56 -20.06 18.95
CA GLN A 239 -1.86 -20.52 18.48
C GLN A 239 -2.95 -20.11 19.44
N PHE A 240 -4.11 -19.72 18.92
CA PHE A 240 -5.26 -19.39 19.76
C PHE A 240 -5.76 -20.62 20.52
N VAL A 241 -6.03 -20.44 21.80
CA VAL A 241 -6.67 -21.46 22.63
C VAL A 241 -8.17 -21.33 22.40
N THR A 242 -8.78 -22.34 21.78
CA THR A 242 -10.23 -22.33 21.47
C THR A 242 -11.11 -22.76 22.65
N ASP A 243 -10.52 -23.37 23.68
CA ASP A 243 -11.20 -23.83 24.89
C ASP A 243 -11.35 -22.68 25.91
N PRO A 244 -12.58 -22.17 26.14
CA PRO A 244 -12.80 -21.04 27.05
C PRO A 244 -12.50 -21.36 28.52
N GLY A 245 -12.54 -22.64 28.91
CA GLY A 245 -12.27 -23.04 30.30
C GLY A 245 -10.82 -22.80 30.73
N LYS A 246 -9.92 -22.60 29.77
CA LYS A 246 -8.51 -22.29 30.02
C LYS A 246 -8.24 -20.79 30.08
N TRP A 247 -9.19 -19.95 29.69
CA TRP A 247 -8.99 -18.52 29.62
C TRP A 247 -9.08 -17.87 31.00
N ARG A 248 -8.27 -16.83 31.20
CA ARG A 248 -8.28 -15.98 32.40
C ARG A 248 -8.54 -14.53 31.98
N PRO A 249 -9.79 -14.19 31.63
CA PRO A 249 -10.08 -12.86 31.11
C PRO A 249 -9.78 -11.79 32.17
N SER A 250 -8.86 -10.88 31.86
CA SER A 250 -8.66 -9.68 32.66
C SER A 250 -9.87 -8.77 32.46
N VAL A 251 -10.73 -8.65 33.47
CA VAL A 251 -11.86 -7.72 33.44
C VAL A 251 -11.32 -6.29 33.44
N LYS A 252 -11.12 -5.70 32.27
CA LYS A 252 -11.02 -4.24 32.15
C LYS A 252 -12.44 -3.72 32.38
N LYS A 253 -12.71 -3.25 33.61
CA LYS A 253 -13.96 -2.58 33.96
C LYS A 253 -14.12 -1.40 32.99
N GLU A 254 -15.01 -1.54 32.04
CA GLU A 254 -15.36 -0.45 31.13
C GLU A 254 -15.89 0.68 32.01
N ALA A 255 -15.18 1.81 32.06
CA ALA A 255 -15.64 2.97 32.79
C ALA A 255 -17.00 3.37 32.19
N ALA A 256 -18.05 3.25 33.00
CA ALA A 256 -19.40 3.63 32.61
C ALA A 256 -19.35 5.04 32.02
N LYS A 257 -19.83 5.19 30.78
CA LYS A 257 -20.02 6.49 30.16
C LYS A 257 -20.87 7.32 31.13
N PRO A 258 -20.45 8.53 31.55
CA PRO A 258 -21.30 9.37 32.37
C PRO A 258 -22.60 9.62 31.61
N ASN A 259 -23.74 9.40 32.28
CA ASN A 259 -25.06 9.70 31.75
C ASN A 259 -25.06 11.13 31.17
N PRO A 260 -25.69 11.37 30.01
CA PRO A 260 -25.86 12.73 29.52
C PRO A 260 -26.64 13.52 30.59
N VAL A 261 -25.97 14.51 31.18
CA VAL A 261 -26.62 15.51 32.00
C VAL A 261 -27.60 16.24 31.09
N VAL A 262 -28.89 15.99 31.27
CA VAL A 262 -29.95 16.78 30.65
C VAL A 262 -29.76 18.21 31.15
N ALA A 263 -29.29 19.10 30.28
CA ALA A 263 -29.17 20.51 30.59
C ALA A 263 -30.57 21.07 30.91
N PRO A 264 -30.75 21.84 32.00
CA PRO A 264 -32.02 22.48 32.28
C PRO A 264 -32.31 23.52 31.18
N THR A 265 -33.49 23.39 30.57
CA THR A 265 -34.04 24.30 29.58
C THR A 265 -34.07 25.72 30.14
N ALA A 266 -33.42 26.66 29.47
CA ALA A 266 -33.46 28.07 29.85
C ALA A 266 -34.90 28.62 29.70
N PRO A 267 -35.39 29.45 30.64
CA PRO A 267 -36.72 30.04 30.54
C PRO A 267 -36.77 31.09 29.42
N VAL A 268 -37.84 31.02 28.63
CA VAL A 268 -38.18 31.97 27.56
C VAL A 268 -38.46 33.35 28.18
N PRO A 269 -37.93 34.46 27.63
CA PRO A 269 -38.23 35.80 28.16
C PRO A 269 -39.68 36.19 27.82
N ALA A 270 -40.42 36.57 28.86
CA ALA A 270 -41.76 37.15 28.73
C ALA A 270 -41.70 38.57 28.15
N LYS A 271 -42.71 38.92 27.37
CA LYS A 271 -43.01 40.28 26.92
C LYS A 271 -44.16 40.84 27.75
#